data_AF-A0A3N6EQS0-F1
#
_entry.id   AF-A0A3N6EQS0-F1
#
_cell.length_a   1.000
_cell.length_b   1.000
_cell.length_c   1.000
_cell.angle_alpha   90.00
_cell.angle_beta   90.00
_cell.angle_gamma   90.00
#
_symmetry.space_group_name_H-M   'P 1'
#
loop_
_entity.id
_entity.type
_entity.pdbx_description
1 polymer ?
#
loop_
_entity_poly.entity_id
_entity_poly.type
_entity_poly.pdbx_seq_one_letter_code
_entity_poly.pdbx_strand_id
1 'polypeptide(L)'
;MVRAAVTAAPAGIAVLRLIGMLPAHWVCGQRIEEDRITLRVRGGDGPEVRGRCGAVLRDRALEGWALETPEPADRPPPGDRAAGTGAGAGDGAEDGAGGEPAEP
;
A
#
# COMPACT_ATOMS: atom_id res chain seq x y z
N MET A 1 3.80 6.15 -9.02
CA MET A 1 2.37 6.02 -8.72
C MET A 1 1.82 4.86 -9.53
N VAL A 2 0.89 4.12 -8.97
CA VAL A 2 0.39 2.86 -9.53
C VAL A 2 -1.12 2.93 -9.68
N ARG A 3 -1.64 2.21 -10.67
CA ARG A 3 -3.07 2.03 -10.89
C ARG A 3 -3.61 1.14 -9.78
N ALA A 4 -4.53 1.68 -8.98
CA ALA A 4 -5.19 1.01 -7.88
C ALA A 4 -6.59 0.49 -8.26
N ALA A 5 -7.17 0.99 -9.36
CA ALA A 5 -8.48 0.55 -9.86
C ALA A 5 -8.50 0.40 -11.39
N VAL A 6 -9.23 -0.60 -11.88
CA VAL A 6 -9.43 -0.82 -13.32
C VAL A 6 -10.20 0.32 -14.00
N THR A 7 -11.03 1.04 -13.23
CA THR A 7 -11.80 2.21 -13.67
C THR A 7 -10.97 3.48 -13.76
N ALA A 8 -9.69 3.44 -13.35
CA ALA A 8 -8.83 4.62 -13.39
C ALA A 8 -8.71 5.17 -14.81
N ALA A 9 -8.39 6.46 -14.93
CA ALA A 9 -8.07 7.05 -16.22
C ALA A 9 -6.86 6.33 -16.87
N PRO A 10 -6.75 6.31 -18.21
CA PRO A 10 -5.55 5.82 -18.89
C PRO A 10 -4.30 6.57 -18.44
N ALA A 11 -3.16 5.89 -18.36
CA ALA A 11 -1.94 6.43 -17.76
C ALA A 11 -1.47 7.74 -18.43
N GLY A 12 -1.63 7.86 -19.75
CA GLY A 12 -1.32 9.09 -20.49
C GLY A 12 -2.20 10.28 -20.08
N ILE A 13 -3.50 10.06 -19.89
CA ILE A 13 -4.43 11.12 -19.46
C ILE A 13 -4.15 11.53 -18.01
N ALA A 14 -3.90 10.55 -17.15
CA ALA A 14 -3.55 10.80 -15.75
C ALA A 14 -2.28 11.66 -15.63
N VAL A 15 -1.25 11.36 -16.42
CA VAL A 15 -0.03 12.16 -16.49
C VAL A 15 -0.29 13.61 -16.92
N LEU A 16 -1.08 13.82 -17.97
CA LEU A 16 -1.37 15.17 -18.46
C LEU A 16 -2.12 16.00 -17.41
N ARG A 17 -3.09 15.40 -16.73
CA ARG A 17 -3.83 16.05 -15.63
C ARG A 17 -2.93 16.35 -14.44
N LEU A 18 -2.06 15.40 -14.07
CA LEU A 18 -1.08 15.58 -13.01
C LEU A 18 -0.17 16.79 -13.31
N ILE A 19 0.50 16.80 -14.46
CA ILE A 19 1.42 17.89 -14.84
C ILE A 19 0.68 19.23 -14.95
N GLY A 20 -0.54 19.24 -15.48
CA GLY A 20 -1.36 20.45 -15.57
C GLY A 20 -1.74 21.05 -14.21
N MET A 21 -1.68 20.28 -13.12
CA MET A 21 -1.97 20.73 -11.75
C MET A 21 -0.70 20.99 -10.92
N LEU A 22 0.48 20.61 -11.43
CA LEU A 22 1.75 20.90 -10.80
C LEU A 22 2.21 22.33 -11.08
N PRO A 23 3.04 22.91 -10.19
CA PRO A 23 3.63 24.22 -10.42
C PRO A 23 4.43 24.29 -11.73
N ALA A 24 4.20 25.33 -12.53
CA ALA A 24 4.84 25.50 -13.85
C ALA A 24 6.37 25.66 -13.80
N HIS A 25 6.94 26.04 -12.64
CA HIS A 25 8.38 26.17 -12.45
C HIS A 25 9.07 24.81 -12.20
N TRP A 26 8.29 23.73 -12.04
CA TRP A 26 8.83 22.38 -11.88
C TRP A 26 9.08 21.72 -13.23
N VAL A 27 10.31 21.26 -13.44
CA VAL A 27 10.65 20.47 -14.63
C VAL A 27 10.24 19.02 -14.37
N CYS A 28 9.19 18.57 -15.05
CA CYS A 28 8.63 17.24 -14.90
C CYS A 28 9.07 16.32 -16.04
N GLY A 29 9.77 15.23 -15.73
CA GLY A 29 10.01 14.10 -16.62
C GLY A 29 9.05 12.96 -16.30
N GLN A 30 8.52 12.28 -17.30
CA GLN A 30 7.55 11.20 -17.12
C GLN A 30 8.00 9.91 -17.80
N ARG A 31 7.76 8.79 -17.14
CA ARG A 31 7.80 7.46 -17.75
C ARG A 31 6.46 6.80 -17.51
N ILE A 32 5.81 6.41 -18.59
CA ILE A 32 4.48 5.81 -18.57
C ILE A 32 4.64 4.34 -18.91
N GLU A 33 4.14 3.49 -18.03
CA GLU A 33 3.90 2.07 -18.25
C GLU A 33 2.39 1.80 -18.08
N GLU A 34 1.93 0.61 -18.45
CA GLU A 34 0.50 0.29 -18.52
C GLU A 34 -0.24 0.57 -17.19
N ASP A 35 0.32 0.09 -16.08
CA ASP A 35 -0.25 0.26 -14.73
C ASP A 35 0.58 1.17 -13.82
N ARG A 36 1.70 1.71 -14.31
CA ARG A 36 2.65 2.47 -13.50
C ARG A 36 3.07 3.76 -14.18
N ILE A 37 3.00 4.85 -13.43
CA ILE A 37 3.51 6.15 -13.86
C ILE A 37 4.65 6.55 -12.92
N THR A 38 5.81 6.82 -13.50
CA THR A 38 6.95 7.39 -12.79
C THR A 38 7.11 8.85 -13.17
N LEU A 39 6.95 9.74 -12.20
CA LEU A 39 7.17 11.18 -12.37
C LEU A 39 8.48 11.57 -11.70
N ARG A 40 9.37 12.20 -12.46
CA ARG A 40 10.61 12.80 -11.98
C ARG A 40 10.47 14.30 -12.01
N VAL A 41 10.47 14.93 -10.83
CA VAL A 41 10.37 16.38 -10.70
C VAL A 41 11.75 16.97 -10.38
N ARG A 42 12.11 18.08 -11.03
CA ARG A 42 13.25 18.93 -10.65
C ARG A 42 12.75 20.34 -10.33
N GLY A 43 13.26 20.92 -9.25
CA GLY A 43 12.90 22.28 -8.81
C GLY A 43 11.95 22.34 -7.60
N GLY A 44 11.58 21.19 -7.03
CA GLY A 44 10.87 21.11 -5.74
C GLY A 44 11.52 20.08 -4.82
N ASP A 45 11.36 20.25 -3.52
CA ASP A 45 11.89 19.32 -2.52
C ASP A 45 11.08 18.02 -2.49
N GLY A 46 11.72 16.89 -2.21
CA GLY A 46 11.07 15.57 -2.20
C GLY A 46 9.76 15.49 -1.40
N PRO A 47 9.68 16.05 -0.17
CA PRO A 47 8.45 16.10 0.62
C PRO A 47 7.38 17.00 0.01
N GLU A 48 7.75 18.16 -0.53
CA GLU A 48 6.83 19.10 -1.17
C GLU A 48 6.22 18.50 -2.43
N VAL A 49 7.05 17.89 -3.27
CA VAL A 49 6.63 17.18 -4.48
C VAL A 49 5.68 16.05 -4.13
N ARG A 50 6.00 15.22 -3.11
CA ARG A 50 5.12 14.14 -2.66
C ARG A 50 3.79 14.67 -2.11
N GLY A 51 3.83 15.71 -1.27
CA GLY A 51 2.63 16.32 -0.70
C GLY A 51 1.72 16.89 -1.79
N ARG A 52 2.29 17.59 -2.77
CA ARG A 52 1.55 18.14 -3.90
C ARG A 52 0.99 17.04 -4.81
N CYS A 53 1.78 16.03 -5.15
CA CYS A 53 1.31 14.89 -5.93
C CYS A 53 0.19 14.14 -5.19
N GLY A 54 0.29 13.97 -3.87
CA GLY A 54 -0.76 13.36 -3.06
C GLY A 54 -2.05 14.19 -3.02
N ALA A 55 -1.93 15.52 -2.96
CA ALA A 55 -3.09 16.41 -3.05
C ALA A 55 -3.76 16.32 -4.44
N VAL A 56 -2.98 16.30 -5.50
CA VAL A 56 -3.47 16.18 -6.88
C VAL A 56 -4.14 14.82 -7.13
N LEU A 57 -3.60 13.73 -6.57
CA LEU A 57 -4.21 12.40 -6.67
C LEU A 57 -5.55 12.24 -5.93
N ARG A 58 -5.92 13.18 -5.07
CA ARG A 58 -7.27 13.25 -4.49
C ARG A 58 -8.29 13.89 -5.44
N ASP A 59 -7.86 14.42 -6.57
CA ASP A 59 -8.75 14.95 -7.59
C ASP A 59 -9.52 13.81 -8.28
N ARG A 60 -10.80 14.05 -8.58
CA ARG A 60 -11.66 13.04 -9.23
C ARG A 60 -11.15 12.61 -10.60
N ALA A 61 -10.42 13.45 -11.32
CA ALA A 61 -9.84 13.09 -12.61
C ALA A 61 -8.71 12.05 -12.50
N LEU A 62 -8.17 11.86 -11.30
CA LEU A 62 -7.11 10.89 -10.99
C LEU A 62 -7.59 9.78 -10.04
N GLU A 63 -8.91 9.66 -9.87
CA GLU A 63 -9.50 8.57 -9.09
C GLU A 63 -9.02 7.21 -9.62
N GLY A 64 -8.63 6.33 -8.70
CA GLY A 64 -8.05 5.03 -9.03
C GLY A 64 -6.54 5.03 -9.27
N TRP A 65 -5.84 6.15 -9.11
CA TRP A 65 -4.37 6.22 -9.04
C TRP A 65 -3.89 6.48 -7.60
N ALA A 66 -2.84 5.78 -7.18
CA ALA A 66 -2.26 5.93 -5.85
C ALA A 66 -0.76 6.24 -5.92
N LEU A 67 -0.24 7.06 -4.98
CA LEU A 67 1.20 7.15 -4.79
C LEU A 67 1.72 5.77 -4.41
N GLU A 68 2.83 5.37 -5.03
CA GLU A 68 3.59 4.25 -4.54
C GLU A 68 4.24 4.75 -3.24
N THR A 69 3.55 4.48 -2.13
CA THR A 69 4.21 4.48 -0.83
C THR A 69 5.18 3.32 -0.93
N PRO A 70 6.49 3.51 -0.64
CA PRO A 70 7.33 2.36 -0.42
C PRO A 70 6.66 1.60 0.72
N GLU A 71 5.96 0.50 0.41
CA GLU A 71 5.54 -0.40 1.46
C GLU A 71 6.81 -0.72 2.25
N PRO A 72 6.80 -0.64 3.60
CA PRO A 72 7.87 -1.30 4.32
C PRO A 72 7.91 -2.72 3.77
N ALA A 73 9.07 -3.18 3.33
CA ALA A 73 9.26 -4.41 2.54
C ALA A 73 8.88 -5.71 3.30
N ASP A 74 8.01 -5.62 4.31
CA ASP A 74 7.70 -6.59 5.34
C ASP A 74 6.18 -6.80 5.53
N ARG A 75 5.31 -6.34 4.62
CA ARG A 75 3.89 -6.70 4.69
C ARG A 75 3.64 -7.95 3.83
N PRO A 76 3.39 -9.13 4.42
CA PRO A 76 2.94 -10.27 3.64
C PRO A 76 1.59 -9.94 2.99
N PRO A 77 1.33 -10.43 1.75
CA PRO A 77 0.04 -10.23 1.10
C PRO A 77 -1.09 -10.73 2.01
N PRO A 78 -2.30 -10.13 1.97
CA PRO A 78 -3.44 -10.66 2.68
C PRO A 78 -3.68 -12.08 2.17
N GLY A 79 -3.20 -13.05 2.94
CA GLY A 79 -3.36 -14.45 2.64
C GLY A 79 -4.84 -14.73 2.51
N ASP A 80 -5.22 -15.25 1.36
CA ASP A 80 -6.48 -15.93 1.13
C ASP A 80 -6.61 -17.02 2.20
N ARG A 81 -7.24 -16.68 3.33
CA ARG A 81 -7.75 -17.66 4.28
C ARG A 81 -9.23 -17.88 3.96
N ALA A 82 -9.48 -18.38 2.75
CA ALA A 82 -10.67 -19.14 2.50
C ALA A 82 -10.52 -20.53 3.14
N ALA A 83 -11.49 -20.86 3.99
CA ALA A 83 -11.97 -22.19 4.33
C ALA A 83 -10.98 -23.21 4.93
N GLY A 84 -11.07 -23.36 6.25
CA GLY A 84 -10.67 -24.57 6.98
C GLY A 84 -11.66 -24.84 8.11
N THR A 85 -12.82 -25.37 7.72
CA THR A 85 -13.87 -25.84 8.63
C THR A 85 -13.36 -26.97 9.52
N GLY A 86 -13.39 -26.73 10.83
CA GLY A 86 -14.12 -27.58 11.79
C GLY A 86 -13.50 -28.89 12.29
N ALA A 87 -13.88 -29.16 13.54
CA ALA A 87 -14.04 -30.45 14.21
C ALA A 87 -12.82 -31.09 14.89
N GLY A 88 -12.97 -31.32 16.20
CA GLY A 88 -12.14 -32.25 16.96
C GLY A 88 -12.14 -32.00 18.46
N ALA A 89 -13.24 -32.35 19.13
CA ALA A 89 -13.31 -32.45 20.58
C ALA A 89 -12.33 -33.51 21.12
N GLY A 90 -11.87 -33.32 22.36
CA GLY A 90 -11.06 -34.28 23.11
C GLY A 90 -10.95 -33.86 24.57
N ASP A 91 -11.97 -34.22 25.32
CA ASP A 91 -12.08 -34.18 26.78
C ASP A 91 -11.18 -35.25 27.45
N GLY A 92 -10.78 -35.01 28.71
CA GLY A 92 -10.04 -35.93 29.58
C GLY A 92 -9.06 -35.16 30.48
N ALA A 93 -9.40 -34.76 31.71
CA ALA A 93 -9.57 -35.57 32.94
C ALA A 93 -8.39 -36.51 33.21
N GLU A 94 -7.79 -36.67 34.39
CA GLU A 94 -7.66 -36.05 35.73
C GLU A 94 -6.48 -36.82 36.39
N ASP A 95 -6.15 -36.52 37.65
CA ASP A 95 -5.26 -37.25 38.58
C ASP A 95 -3.73 -37.11 38.36
N GLY A 96 -2.89 -36.89 39.38
CA GLY A 96 -3.08 -36.85 40.83
C GLY A 96 -1.73 -37.08 41.53
N ALA A 97 -1.59 -36.48 42.72
CA ALA A 97 -0.79 -36.91 43.89
C ALA A 97 0.77 -36.87 43.92
N GLY A 98 1.26 -36.38 45.07
CA GLY A 98 2.58 -36.63 45.70
C GLY A 98 3.51 -35.42 45.67
N GLY A 99 3.71 -34.63 46.74
CA GLY A 99 4.48 -34.96 47.97
C GLY A 99 5.98 -34.83 47.67
N GLU A 100 6.87 -34.12 48.37
CA GLU A 100 6.99 -33.57 49.73
C GLU A 100 8.17 -32.53 49.73
N PRO A 101 8.50 -31.86 50.85
CA PRO A 101 9.28 -30.62 50.90
C PRO A 101 10.78 -30.75 51.24
N ALA A 102 11.47 -29.61 51.10
CA ALA A 102 12.57 -29.06 51.90
C ALA A 102 13.88 -29.86 52.04
N GLU A 103 15.00 -29.24 51.61
CA GLU A 103 16.34 -29.41 52.20
C GLU A 103 17.19 -28.14 51.90
N PRO A 104 18.36 -27.94 52.54
CA PRO A 104 18.58 -27.53 53.93
C PRO A 104 19.12 -26.09 54.08
#